data_AF-A0A7W7V926-F1
#
_entry.id   AF-A0A7W7V926-F1
#
_cell.length_a   1.000
_cell.length_b   1.000
_cell.length_c   1.000
_cell.angle_alpha   90.00
_cell.angle_beta   90.00
_cell.angle_gamma   90.00
#
_symmetry.space_group_name_H-M   'P 1'
#
loop_
_entity.id
_entity.type
_entity.pdbx_description
1 polymer ?
#
loop_
_entity_poly.entity_id
_entity_poly.type
_entity_poly.pdbx_seq_one_letter_code
_entity_poly.pdbx_strand_id
1 'polypeptide(L)'
;MSIEAHFIVVALLAIAWMLFDNHLYYRYVLPVLREVNGESAARPQLLPWRRHEQVEAFLGLLDEIDRRPWFAWPLRHRRFIALMGVPLAMTVLLRMWVQLQ
;
A
#
# COMPACT_ATOMS: atom_id res chain seq x y z
N MET A 1 -4.85 23.43 -17.12
CA MET A 1 -3.69 22.57 -16.81
C MET A 1 -3.67 21.43 -17.82
N SER A 2 -2.55 21.20 -18.50
CA SER A 2 -2.44 20.17 -19.55
C SER A 2 -2.70 18.77 -18.99
N ILE A 3 -3.10 17.84 -19.86
CA ILE A 3 -3.40 16.44 -19.53
C ILE A 3 -2.17 15.75 -18.93
N GLU A 4 -0.99 16.12 -19.41
CA GLU A 4 0.31 15.67 -18.91
C GLU A 4 0.50 16.01 -17.43
N ALA A 5 0.12 17.23 -17.01
CA ALA A 5 0.27 17.66 -15.63
C ALA A 5 -0.59 16.83 -14.66
N HIS A 6 -1.83 16.50 -15.05
CA HIS A 6 -2.70 15.65 -14.22
C HIS A 6 -2.17 14.22 -14.13
N PHE A 7 -1.71 13.66 -15.25
CA PHE A 7 -1.12 12.33 -15.28
C PHE A 7 0.13 12.25 -14.38
N ILE A 8 1.03 13.23 -14.49
CA ILE A 8 2.24 13.30 -13.66
C ILE A 8 1.87 13.38 -12.19
N VAL A 9 0.89 14.21 -11.80
CA VAL A 9 0.45 14.30 -10.40
C VAL A 9 -0.09 12.97 -9.88
N VAL A 10 -0.95 12.30 -10.66
CA VAL A 10 -1.52 11.00 -10.26
C VAL A 10 -0.45 9.91 -10.18
N ALA A 11 0.48 9.87 -11.13
CA ALA A 11 1.61 8.94 -11.12
C ALA A 11 2.52 9.18 -9.92
N LEU A 12 2.85 10.44 -9.62
CA LEU A 12 3.64 10.79 -8.44
C LEU A 12 2.93 10.41 -7.14
N LEU A 13 1.62 10.64 -7.04
CA LEU A 13 0.82 10.22 -5.88
C LEU A 13 0.81 8.70 -5.71
N ALA A 14 0.69 7.94 -6.80
CA ALA A 14 0.73 6.48 -6.77
C ALA A 14 2.11 5.96 -6.33
N ILE A 15 3.20 6.55 -6.86
CA ILE A 15 4.58 6.21 -6.46
C ILE A 15 4.80 6.57 -4.98
N ALA A 16 4.42 7.77 -4.57
CA ALA A 16 4.54 8.20 -3.18
C ALA A 16 3.78 7.27 -2.24
N TRP A 17 2.57 6.83 -2.64
CA TRP A 17 1.80 5.85 -1.90
C TRP A 17 2.49 4.49 -1.80
N MET A 18 3.02 3.96 -2.91
CA MET A 18 3.75 2.70 -2.92
C MET A 18 5.00 2.75 -2.03
N LEU A 19 5.76 3.85 -2.09
CA LEU A 19 6.93 4.06 -1.24
C LEU A 19 6.55 4.18 0.23
N PHE A 20 5.44 4.85 0.53
CA PHE A 20 4.92 4.99 1.88
C PHE A 20 4.46 3.65 2.46
N ASP A 21 3.67 2.86 1.72
CA ASP A 21 3.28 1.49 2.13
C ASP A 21 4.50 0.60 2.37
N ASN A 22 5.50 0.67 1.47
CA ASN A 22 6.76 -0.03 1.66
C ASN A 22 7.49 0.42 2.93
N HIS A 23 7.58 1.74 3.17
CA HIS A 23 8.22 2.27 4.36
C HIS A 23 7.55 1.75 5.63
N LEU A 24 6.21 1.78 5.68
CA LEU A 24 5.47 1.29 6.83
C LEU A 24 5.70 -0.20 7.08
N TYR A 25 5.71 -0.99 6.02
CA TYR A 25 5.94 -2.42 6.10
C TYR A 25 7.35 -2.75 6.64
N TYR A 26 8.40 -2.18 6.05
CA TYR A 26 9.77 -2.49 6.46
C TYR A 26 10.12 -1.92 7.84
N ARG A 27 9.54 -0.79 8.21
CA ARG A 27 9.85 -0.11 9.47
C ARG A 27 9.05 -0.60 10.67
N TYR A 28 7.79 -0.96 10.48
CA TYR A 28 6.89 -1.28 11.60
C TYR A 28 6.41 -2.74 11.59
N VAL A 29 6.08 -3.29 10.42
CA VAL A 29 5.52 -4.65 10.31
C VAL A 29 6.62 -5.70 10.45
N LEU A 30 7.69 -5.58 9.65
CA LEU A 30 8.76 -6.58 9.58
C LEU A 30 9.51 -6.80 10.90
N PRO A 31 9.89 -5.75 11.66
CA PRO A 31 10.60 -5.94 12.93
C PRO A 31 9.75 -6.66 13.97
N VAL A 32 8.47 -6.29 14.09
CA VAL A 32 7.56 -6.91 15.06
C VAL A 32 7.30 -8.37 14.72
N LEU A 33 7.12 -8.70 13.44
CA LEU A 33 6.99 -10.11 13.03
C LEU A 33 8.28 -10.91 13.30
N ARG A 34 9.45 -10.27 13.23
CA ARG A 34 10.74 -10.92 13.56
C ARG A 34 10.85 -11.22 15.05
N GLU A 35 10.39 -10.31 15.89
CA GLU A 35 10.38 -10.47 17.34
C GLU A 35 9.39 -11.56 17.78
N VAL A 36 8.20 -11.61 17.18
CA VAL A 36 7.12 -12.53 17.62
C VAL A 36 7.25 -13.92 17.02
N ASN A 37 7.60 -14.05 15.74
CA ASN A 37 7.56 -15.31 14.99
C ASN A 37 8.94 -15.80 14.52
N GLY A 38 10.01 -15.12 14.94
CA GLY A 38 11.38 -15.42 14.53
C GLY A 38 11.69 -15.07 13.07
N GLU A 39 12.93 -15.34 12.63
CA GLU A 39 13.41 -14.93 11.30
C GLU A 39 12.65 -15.55 10.12
N SER A 40 12.06 -16.74 10.31
CA SER A 40 11.34 -17.44 9.24
C SER A 40 10.08 -16.70 8.78
N ALA A 41 9.34 -16.10 9.71
CA ALA A 41 8.13 -15.33 9.39
C ALA A 41 8.41 -13.87 9.01
N ALA A 42 9.62 -13.37 9.31
CA ALA A 42 10.07 -12.03 8.98
C ALA A 42 10.89 -11.93 7.69
N ARG A 43 10.89 -12.99 6.86
CA ARG A 43 11.52 -12.89 5.54
C ARG A 43 10.78 -11.85 4.69
N PRO A 44 11.50 -10.91 4.04
CA PRO A 44 10.88 -9.98 3.11
C PRO A 44 10.19 -10.76 2.00
N GLN A 45 8.87 -10.64 1.90
CA GLN A 45 8.10 -11.38 0.91
C GLN A 45 7.94 -10.56 -0.34
N LEU A 46 8.54 -11.03 -1.43
CA LEU A 46 8.43 -10.43 -2.76
C LEU A 46 7.02 -10.61 -3.36
N LEU A 47 6.23 -11.56 -2.84
CA LEU A 47 4.90 -11.88 -3.34
C LEU A 47 3.83 -11.01 -2.65
N PRO A 48 2.97 -10.30 -3.42
CA PRO A 48 1.94 -9.42 -2.87
C PRO A 48 0.94 -10.10 -1.92
N TRP A 49 0.63 -11.38 -2.21
CA TRP A 49 -0.33 -12.17 -1.45
C TRP A 49 0.18 -12.48 -0.05
N ARG A 50 1.42 -12.96 0.08
CA ARG A 50 1.97 -13.30 1.40
C ARG A 50 2.31 -12.08 2.25
N ARG A 51 2.64 -10.95 1.62
CA ARG A 51 2.74 -9.65 2.31
C ARG A 51 1.41 -9.25 2.95
N HIS A 52 0.28 -9.66 2.38
CA HIS A 52 -1.03 -9.38 2.95
C HIS A 52 -1.24 -10.10 4.27
N GLU A 53 -0.99 -11.40 4.28
CA GLU A 53 -1.12 -12.26 5.46
C GLU A 53 -0.25 -11.74 6.62
N GLN A 54 0.96 -11.28 6.33
CA GLN A 54 1.85 -10.67 7.33
C GLN A 54 1.32 -9.35 7.92
N VAL A 55 0.74 -8.49 7.07
CA VAL A 55 0.13 -7.23 7.53
C VAL A 55 -1.12 -7.53 8.35
N GLU A 56 -1.94 -8.51 7.97
CA GLU A 56 -3.12 -8.92 8.75
C GLU A 56 -2.72 -9.54 10.09
N ALA A 57 -1.71 -10.42 10.12
CA ALA A 57 -1.17 -10.97 11.36
C ALA A 57 -0.66 -9.86 12.29
N PHE A 58 0.05 -8.87 11.75
CA PHE A 58 0.52 -7.71 12.50
C PHE A 58 -0.65 -6.84 13.03
N LEU A 59 -1.67 -6.59 12.22
CA LEU A 59 -2.84 -5.83 12.66
C LEU A 59 -3.62 -6.60 13.74
N GLY A 60 -3.70 -7.93 13.64
CA GLY A 60 -4.30 -8.79 14.68
C GLY A 60 -3.54 -8.69 16.02
N LEU A 61 -2.21 -8.69 15.97
CA LEU A 61 -1.38 -8.46 17.17
C LEU A 61 -1.62 -7.07 17.79
N LEU A 62 -1.77 -6.04 16.95
CA LEU A 62 -2.10 -4.69 17.42
C LEU A 62 -3.48 -4.59 18.07
N ASP A 63 -4.47 -5.29 17.50
CA ASP A 63 -5.82 -5.37 18.06
C ASP A 63 -5.83 -6.12 19.41
N GLU A 64 -4.99 -7.15 19.58
CA GLU A 64 -4.87 -7.91 20.82
C GLU A 64 -4.29 -7.09 21.99
N ILE A 65 -3.33 -6.20 21.70
CA ILE A 65 -2.74 -5.30 22.70
C ILE A 65 -3.48 -3.96 22.85
N ASP A 66 -4.65 -3.83 22.20
CA ASP A 66 -5.49 -2.62 22.08
C ASP A 66 -4.68 -1.34 21.76
N ARG A 67 -3.61 -1.47 20.96
CA ARG A 67 -2.82 -0.33 20.48
C ARG A 67 -3.21 0.00 19.06
N ARG A 68 -3.64 1.25 18.86
CA ARG A 68 -4.02 1.78 17.54
C ARG A 68 -3.08 2.90 17.09
N PRO A 69 -1.85 2.57 16.69
CA PRO A 69 -0.93 3.58 16.17
C PRO A 69 -1.47 4.17 14.86
N TRP A 70 -1.13 5.43 14.59
CA TRP A 70 -1.60 6.17 13.40
C TRP A 70 -1.28 5.44 12.08
N PHE A 71 -0.16 4.71 12.03
CA PHE A 71 0.28 3.96 10.85
C PHE A 71 -0.50 2.64 10.62
N ALA A 72 -1.32 2.19 11.57
CA ALA A 72 -2.17 1.01 11.38
C ALA A 72 -3.32 1.28 10.41
N TRP A 73 -3.84 2.52 10.38
CA TRP A 73 -4.92 2.92 9.49
C TRP A 73 -4.60 2.72 8.01
N PRO A 74 -3.47 3.24 7.46
CA PRO A 74 -3.13 3.04 6.06
C PRO A 74 -2.86 1.56 5.71
N LEU A 75 -2.28 0.78 6.63
CA LEU A 75 -2.06 -0.66 6.44
C LEU A 75 -3.37 -1.44 6.32
N ARG A 76 -4.37 -1.11 7.16
CA ARG A 76 -5.71 -1.73 7.13
C ARG A 76 -6.50 -1.39 5.86
N HIS A 77 -6.28 -0.20 5.29
CA HIS A 77 -6.97 0.28 4.09
C HIS A 77 -6.16 0.14 2.80
N ARG A 78 -5.03 -0.59 2.79
CA ARG A 78 -4.15 -0.69 1.62
C ARG A 78 -4.87 -1.11 0.33
N ARG A 79 -5.82 -2.04 0.43
CA ARG A 79 -6.61 -2.56 -0.70
C ARG A 79 -7.51 -1.47 -1.29
N PHE A 80 -8.18 -0.73 -0.41
CA PHE A 80 -9.06 0.37 -0.82
C PHE A 80 -8.28 1.48 -1.51
N ILE A 81 -7.09 1.81 -0.98
CA ILE A 81 -6.25 2.87 -1.55
C ILE A 81 -5.60 2.42 -2.87
N ALA A 82 -5.17 1.15 -2.98
CA ALA A 82 -4.72 0.58 -4.24
C ALA A 82 -5.87 0.51 -5.28
N LEU A 83 -7.08 0.15 -4.85
CA LEU A 83 -8.27 0.12 -5.70
C LEU A 83 -8.66 1.52 -6.19
N MET A 84 -8.49 2.58 -5.38
CA MET A 84 -8.69 3.97 -5.79
C MET A 84 -7.73 4.43 -6.90
N GLY A 85 -6.56 3.78 -7.04
CA GLY A 85 -5.65 4.02 -8.16
C GLY A 85 -6.19 3.52 -9.51
N VAL A 86 -7.04 2.49 -9.52
CA VAL A 86 -7.63 1.89 -10.73
C VAL A 86 -8.61 2.83 -11.45
N PRO A 87 -9.61 3.45 -10.81
CA PRO A 87 -10.50 4.39 -11.49
C PRO A 87 -9.75 5.65 -11.94
N LEU A 88 -8.72 6.08 -11.22
CA LEU A 88 -7.82 7.15 -11.65
C LEU A 88 -7.08 6.78 -12.94
N ALA A 89 -6.48 5.59 -13.01
CA ALA A 89 -5.86 5.07 -14.24
C ALA A 89 -6.89 4.91 -15.37
N MET A 90 -8.09 4.42 -15.08
CA MET A 90 -9.18 4.32 -16.06
C MET A 90 -9.59 5.69 -16.59
N THR A 91 -9.71 6.73 -15.75
CA THR A 91 -10.06 8.08 -16.22
C THR A 91 -9.02 8.66 -17.16
N VAL A 92 -7.73 8.33 -16.95
CA VAL A 92 -6.65 8.70 -17.87
C VAL A 92 -6.78 7.93 -19.18
N LEU A 93 -6.92 6.60 -19.13
CA LEU A 93 -7.07 5.76 -20.33
C LEU A 93 -8.28 6.17 -21.17
N LEU A 94 -9.42 6.45 -20.52
CA LEU A 94 -10.64 6.88 -21.19
C LEU A 94 -10.46 8.24 -21.89
N ARG A 95 -9.74 9.17 -21.26
CA ARG A 95 -9.45 10.49 -21.85
C ARG A 95 -8.41 10.43 -22.96
N MET A 96 -7.38 9.59 -22.84
CA MET A 96 -6.43 9.35 -23.94
C MET A 96 -7.13 8.72 -25.14
N TRP A 97 -8.03 7.76 -24.91
CA TRP A 97 -8.85 7.14 -25.96
C TRP A 97 -9.69 8.18 -26.70
N VAL A 98 -10.33 9.11 -25.99
CA VAL A 98 -11.10 10.21 -26.60
C VAL A 98 -10.23 11.18 -27.41
N GLN A 99 -8.97 11.37 -27.04
CA GLN A 99 -8.06 12.24 -27.81
C GLN A 99 -7.44 11.57 -29.04
N LEU A 100 -7.47 10.24 -29.10
CA LEU A 100 -6.97 9.45 -30.23
C LEU A 100 -8.03 9.26 -31.33
N GLN A 101 -9.29 9.62 -31.06
CA GLN A 101 -10.39 9.71 -32.04
C GLN A 101 -10.50 11.12 -32.61
#